data_AF-A0A1Y2SZU1-F1
#
_entry.id   AF-A0A1Y2SZU1-F1
#
_cell.length_a   1.000
_cell.length_b   1.000
_cell.length_c   1.000
_cell.angle_alpha   90.00
_cell.angle_beta   90.00
_cell.angle_gamma   90.00
#
_symmetry.space_group_name_H-M   'P 1'
#
loop_
_entity.id
_entity.type
_entity.pdbx_description
1 polymer ?
#
loop_
_entity_poly.entity_id
_entity_poly.type
_entity_poly.pdbx_seq_one_letter_code
_entity_poly.pdbx_strand_id
1 'polypeptide(L)'
;MEILSVSVSNGIYPASESDRDVNPGASLAKYKVVHVGDLVYNSMRMWQGAVDSSLYEGIVSPAYVVARPTDPSLSRFIGRLLKQPILLHKYQQFSQGNSKDTLTLKYDKFAEIRVRIPRKSNEQSAIGEVFDSVDHLITLHQ
;
A
#
# COMPACT_ATOMS: atom_id res chain seq x y z
N MET A 1 -0.73 1.07 19.99
CA MET A 1 -0.44 1.34 18.56
C MET A 1 -1.76 1.40 17.83
N GLU A 2 -1.90 2.33 16.89
CA GLU A 2 -3.11 2.49 16.09
C GLU A 2 -3.30 1.31 15.13
N ILE A 3 -4.54 0.84 14.95
CA ILE A 3 -4.84 -0.17 13.93
C ILE A 3 -5.04 0.56 12.61
N LEU A 4 -4.28 0.18 11.60
CA LEU A 4 -4.35 0.76 10.26
C LEU A 4 -5.12 -0.16 9.32
N SER A 5 -5.81 0.45 8.36
CA SER A 5 -6.46 -0.22 7.24
C SER A 5 -5.86 0.27 5.93
N VAL A 6 -5.90 -0.60 4.90
CA VAL A 6 -5.56 -0.21 3.52
C VAL A 6 -6.74 -0.45 2.59
N SER A 7 -7.13 0.58 1.83
CA SER A 7 -8.19 0.52 0.83
C SER A 7 -7.72 1.12 -0.50
N VAL A 8 -8.49 0.86 -1.57
CA VAL A 8 -8.21 1.42 -2.90
C VAL A 8 -8.39 2.94 -2.90
N SER A 9 -9.42 3.44 -2.22
CA SER A 9 -9.78 4.87 -2.23
C SER A 9 -8.88 5.70 -1.32
N ASN A 10 -8.56 5.21 -0.14
CA ASN A 10 -7.96 6.02 0.93
C ASN A 10 -6.47 5.69 1.14
N GLY A 11 -5.91 4.70 0.43
CA GLY A 11 -4.57 4.20 0.73
C GLY A 11 -4.52 3.62 2.14
N ILE A 12 -3.56 4.06 2.95
CA ILE A 12 -3.42 3.67 4.37
C ILE A 12 -4.08 4.73 5.24
N TYR A 13 -4.88 4.30 6.22
CA TYR A 13 -5.61 5.20 7.13
C TYR A 13 -5.92 4.50 8.48
N PRO A 14 -6.16 5.27 9.56
CA PRO A 14 -6.64 4.72 10.84
C PRO A 14 -7.94 3.93 10.67
N ALA A 15 -7.99 2.71 11.19
CA ALA A 15 -9.17 1.85 11.07
C ALA A 15 -10.40 2.41 11.82
N SER A 16 -10.18 3.27 12.82
CA SER A 16 -11.24 4.01 13.52
C SER A 16 -11.98 5.02 12.64
N GLU A 17 -11.39 5.43 11.52
CA GLU A 17 -12.03 6.31 10.52
C GLU A 17 -12.82 5.51 9.47
N SER A 18 -12.85 4.18 9.59
CA SER A 18 -13.63 3.34 8.69
C SER A 18 -15.05 3.12 9.22
N ASP A 19 -16.04 3.03 8.33
CA ASP A 19 -17.40 2.58 8.66
C ASP A 19 -17.49 1.08 9.01
N ARG A 20 -16.35 0.38 9.11
CA ARG A 20 -16.30 -1.06 9.39
C ARG A 20 -16.08 -1.29 10.87
N ASP A 21 -16.86 -2.20 11.44
CA ASP A 21 -16.63 -2.69 12.80
C ASP A 21 -15.24 -3.34 12.91
N VAL A 22 -14.35 -2.65 13.62
CA VAL A 22 -13.13 -3.25 14.14
C VAL A 22 -13.52 -4.19 15.26
N ASN A 23 -13.32 -5.49 15.09
CA ASN A 23 -13.65 -6.48 16.12
C ASN A 23 -12.76 -6.28 17.36
N PRO A 24 -13.25 -5.67 18.46
CA PRO A 24 -12.38 -5.17 19.53
C PRO A 24 -11.75 -6.29 20.38
N GLY A 25 -12.30 -7.51 20.28
CA GLY A 25 -11.82 -8.70 20.99
C GLY A 25 -10.88 -9.60 20.19
N ALA A 26 -10.53 -9.25 18.95
CA ALA A 26 -9.62 -10.05 18.14
C ALA A 26 -8.18 -9.94 18.69
N SER A 27 -7.51 -11.08 18.88
CA SER A 27 -6.11 -11.08 19.30
C SER A 27 -5.23 -10.35 18.29
N LEU A 28 -4.45 -9.39 18.78
CA LEU A 28 -3.50 -8.62 17.99
C LEU A 28 -2.13 -9.30 17.86
N ALA A 29 -1.95 -10.50 18.43
CA ALA A 29 -0.64 -11.17 18.53
C ALA A 29 0.04 -11.44 17.18
N LYS A 30 -0.74 -11.53 16.09
CA LYS A 30 -0.23 -11.76 14.72
C LYS A 30 -0.19 -10.49 13.86
N TYR A 31 -0.61 -9.35 14.41
CA TYR A 31 -0.56 -8.09 13.67
C TYR A 31 0.89 -7.71 13.41
N LYS A 32 1.11 -7.05 12.27
CA LYS A 32 2.42 -6.63 11.81
C LYS A 32 2.58 -5.16 12.12
N VAL A 33 3.76 -4.78 12.61
CA VAL A 33 4.12 -3.38 12.83
C VAL A 33 4.32 -2.68 11.49
N VAL A 34 3.85 -1.44 11.40
CA VAL A 34 4.03 -0.52 10.28
C VAL A 34 4.68 0.73 10.82
N HIS A 35 5.75 1.16 10.14
CA HIS A 35 6.39 2.44 10.38
C HIS A 35 6.12 3.43 9.25
N VAL A 36 6.37 4.71 9.50
CA VAL A 36 6.34 5.74 8.45
C VAL A 36 7.32 5.34 7.34
N GLY A 37 6.84 5.41 6.09
CA GLY A 37 7.58 5.01 4.89
C GLY A 37 7.43 3.54 4.51
N ASP A 38 6.98 2.65 5.41
CA ASP A 38 6.74 1.25 5.05
C ASP A 38 5.63 1.17 3.97
N LEU A 39 5.82 0.27 3.00
CA LEU A 39 4.80 -0.05 2.02
C LEU A 39 3.83 -1.07 2.61
N VAL A 40 2.53 -0.79 2.54
CA VAL A 40 1.50 -1.73 3.00
C VAL A 40 0.49 -1.97 1.90
N TYR A 41 0.15 -3.23 1.66
CA TYR A 41 -0.90 -3.60 0.72
C TYR A 41 -1.81 -4.70 1.23
N ASN A 42 -3.08 -4.66 0.81
CA ASN A 42 -4.03 -5.73 1.05
C ASN A 42 -3.79 -6.88 0.06
N SER A 43 -3.44 -8.08 0.54
CA SER A 43 -3.09 -9.17 -0.36
C SER A 43 -4.21 -9.59 -1.31
N MET A 44 -5.48 -9.43 -0.94
CA MET A 44 -6.63 -9.78 -1.77
C MET A 44 -7.03 -8.68 -2.76
N ARG A 45 -6.64 -7.43 -2.48
CA ARG A 45 -7.08 -6.24 -3.21
C ARG A 45 -5.93 -5.49 -3.88
N MET A 46 -4.71 -6.06 -3.86
CA MET A 46 -3.53 -5.47 -4.48
C MET A 46 -3.72 -5.18 -5.97
N TRP A 47 -4.35 -6.11 -6.71
CA TRP A 47 -4.64 -5.94 -8.14
C TRP A 47 -5.65 -4.81 -8.43
N GLN A 48 -6.36 -4.34 -7.40
CA GLN A 48 -7.26 -3.18 -7.47
C GLN A 48 -6.58 -1.89 -6.98
N GLY A 49 -5.31 -1.96 -6.54
CA GLY A 49 -4.55 -0.80 -6.07
C GLY A 49 -4.70 -0.50 -4.57
N ALA A 50 -5.14 -1.46 -3.76
CA ALA A 50 -5.17 -1.30 -2.29
C ALA A 50 -3.75 -1.41 -1.69
N VAL A 51 -2.93 -0.41 -1.98
CA VAL A 51 -1.52 -0.28 -1.58
C VAL A 51 -1.17 1.18 -1.38
N ASP A 52 -0.34 1.48 -0.38
CA ASP A 52 0.31 2.79 -0.28
C ASP A 52 1.59 2.73 0.57
N SER A 53 2.31 3.85 0.62
CA SER A 53 3.35 4.10 1.61
C SER A 53 2.75 4.75 2.86
N SER A 54 3.12 4.23 4.03
CA SER A 54 2.54 4.68 5.30
C SER A 54 3.00 6.08 5.68
N LEU A 55 2.04 6.91 6.06
CA LEU A 55 2.28 8.17 6.78
C LEU A 55 2.07 8.01 8.30
N TYR A 56 1.80 6.78 8.75
CA TYR A 56 1.40 6.47 10.11
C TYR A 56 2.34 5.44 10.75
N GLU A 57 2.45 5.49 12.07
CA GLU A 57 3.00 4.42 12.91
C GLU A 57 1.82 3.60 13.45
N GLY A 58 1.83 2.28 13.24
CA GLY A 58 0.69 1.47 13.66
C GLY A 58 0.88 -0.02 13.45
N ILE A 59 -0.24 -0.73 13.45
CA ILE A 59 -0.29 -2.17 13.24
C ILE A 59 -1.37 -2.52 12.23
N VAL A 60 -1.10 -3.55 11.43
CA VAL A 60 -2.05 -4.07 10.44
C VAL A 60 -2.29 -5.56 10.64
N SER A 61 -3.49 -6.00 10.29
CA SER A 61 -3.86 -7.41 10.41
C SER A 61 -2.99 -8.30 9.50
N PRO A 62 -2.92 -9.63 9.77
CA PRO A 62 -2.13 -10.56 8.95
C PRO A 62 -2.47 -10.58 7.46
N ALA A 63 -3.67 -10.12 7.08
CA ALA A 63 -4.15 -10.04 5.70
C ALA A 63 -3.43 -8.99 4.84
N TYR A 64 -2.71 -8.07 5.48
CA TYR A 64 -1.86 -7.10 4.81
C TYR A 64 -0.42 -7.60 4.75
N VAL A 65 0.30 -7.19 3.70
CA VAL A 65 1.75 -7.33 3.61
C VAL A 65 2.37 -5.99 3.93
N VAL A 66 3.42 -6.01 4.76
CA VAL A 66 4.27 -4.86 5.07
C VAL A 66 5.63 -5.12 4.43
N ALA A 67 6.10 -4.19 3.60
CA ALA A 67 7.39 -4.27 2.95
C ALA A 67 8.14 -2.95 3.17
N ARG A 68 9.40 -3.04 3.59
CA ARG A 68 10.22 -1.85 3.82
C ARG A 68 11.04 -1.52 2.57
N PRO A 69 10.92 -0.31 2.01
CA PRO A 69 11.84 0.15 0.97
C PRO A 69 13.28 0.11 1.47
N THR A 70 14.22 -0.33 0.62
CA THR A 70 15.66 -0.31 0.98
C THR A 70 16.19 1.11 1.13
N ASP A 71 15.60 2.05 0.38
CA ASP A 71 15.83 3.48 0.51
C ASP A 71 14.52 4.15 0.94
N PRO A 72 14.42 4.66 2.18
CA PRO A 72 13.22 5.34 2.65
C PRO A 72 12.83 6.58 1.83
N SER A 73 13.77 7.23 1.13
CA SER A 73 13.44 8.40 0.30
C SER A 73 12.56 8.03 -0.90
N LEU A 74 12.53 6.75 -1.28
CA LEU A 74 11.71 6.23 -2.38
C LEU A 74 10.25 5.98 -1.98
N SER A 75 9.91 6.02 -0.71
CA SER A 75 8.63 5.49 -0.20
C SER A 75 7.42 6.13 -0.88
N ARG A 76 7.40 7.47 -1.00
CA ARG A 76 6.32 8.21 -1.68
C ARG A 76 6.24 7.87 -3.17
N PHE A 77 7.39 7.88 -3.86
CA PHE A 77 7.49 7.51 -5.26
C PHE A 77 7.00 6.08 -5.52
N ILE A 78 7.40 5.12 -4.69
CA ILE A 78 7.01 3.71 -4.78
C ILE A 78 5.50 3.57 -4.54
N GLY A 79 4.92 4.25 -3.54
CA GLY A 79 3.48 4.23 -3.28
C GLY A 79 2.67 4.61 -4.53
N ARG A 80 3.12 5.63 -5.29
CA ARG A 80 2.49 6.02 -6.56
C ARG A 80 2.78 5.06 -7.70
N LEU A 81 4.03 4.62 -7.85
CA LEU A 81 4.45 3.68 -8.88
C LEU A 81 3.59 2.42 -8.85
N LEU A 82 3.36 1.87 -7.66
CA LEU A 82 2.62 0.62 -7.48
C LEU A 82 1.12 0.75 -7.79
N LYS A 83 0.57 1.97 -7.91
CA LYS A 83 -0.81 2.18 -8.36
C LYS A 83 -0.95 2.28 -9.88
N GLN A 84 0.15 2.23 -10.65
CA GLN A 84 0.09 2.34 -12.10
C GLN A 84 -0.71 1.18 -12.73
N PRO A 85 -1.61 1.45 -13.71
CA PRO A 85 -2.45 0.43 -14.32
C PRO A 85 -1.69 -0.79 -14.87
N ILE A 86 -0.50 -0.56 -15.43
CA ILE A 86 0.36 -1.63 -15.94
C ILE A 86 0.81 -2.59 -14.84
N LEU A 87 1.04 -2.09 -13.63
CA LEU A 87 1.42 -2.92 -12.50
C LEU A 87 0.20 -3.59 -11.86
N LEU A 88 -0.95 -2.92 -11.80
CA LEU A 88 -2.21 -3.52 -11.35
C LEU A 88 -2.55 -4.77 -12.17
N HIS A 89 -2.36 -4.71 -13.48
CA HIS A 89 -2.53 -5.87 -14.35
C HIS A 89 -1.53 -6.99 -14.04
N LYS A 90 -0.25 -6.66 -13.81
CA LYS A 90 0.74 -7.65 -13.38
C LYS A 90 0.38 -8.29 -12.04
N TYR A 91 -0.08 -7.53 -11.05
CA TYR A 91 -0.51 -8.08 -9.77
C TYR A 91 -1.64 -9.07 -9.93
N GLN A 92 -2.59 -8.80 -10.83
CA GLN A 92 -3.65 -9.75 -11.16
C GLN A 92 -3.09 -11.07 -11.73
N GLN A 93 -2.12 -11.00 -12.63
CA GLN A 93 -1.48 -12.17 -13.24
C GLN A 93 -0.66 -13.00 -12.25
N PHE A 94 0.00 -12.34 -11.29
CA PHE A 94 0.82 -13.00 -10.27
C PHE A 94 -0.01 -13.45 -9.05
N SER A 95 -1.27 -13.02 -8.94
CA SER A 95 -2.17 -13.45 -7.87
C SER A 95 -2.61 -14.89 -8.06
N GLN A 96 -2.82 -15.60 -6.96
CA GLN A 96 -3.31 -16.97 -6.95
C GLN A 96 -4.74 -17.01 -6.39
N GLY A 97 -5.62 -17.78 -7.04
CA GLY A 97 -7.02 -17.95 -6.63
C GLY A 97 -7.83 -18.64 -7.73
N ASN A 98 -8.97 -19.21 -7.35
CA ASN A 98 -9.86 -19.92 -8.29
C ASN A 98 -10.93 -19.00 -8.91
N SER A 99 -11.04 -17.77 -8.39
CA SER A 99 -12.01 -16.75 -8.81
C SER A 99 -11.46 -15.36 -8.47
N LYS A 100 -12.04 -14.30 -9.04
CA LYS A 100 -11.63 -12.91 -8.76
C LYS A 100 -11.64 -12.56 -7.28
N ASP A 101 -12.62 -13.07 -6.52
CA ASP A 101 -12.76 -12.79 -5.09
C ASP A 101 -11.80 -13.58 -4.21
N THR A 102 -11.14 -14.59 -4.76
CA THR A 102 -10.14 -15.40 -4.05
C THR A 102 -8.71 -15.08 -4.47
N LEU A 103 -8.51 -14.19 -5.45
CA LEU A 103 -7.19 -13.75 -5.87
C LEU A 103 -6.43 -13.13 -4.69
N THR A 104 -5.25 -13.67 -4.43
CA THR A 104 -4.35 -13.19 -3.39
C THR A 104 -2.93 -13.06 -3.94
N LEU A 105 -2.31 -11.89 -3.79
CA LEU A 105 -0.90 -11.67 -4.06
C LEU A 105 -0.09 -11.75 -2.75
N LYS A 106 0.56 -12.88 -2.53
CA LYS A 106 1.49 -13.05 -1.41
C LYS A 106 2.82 -12.36 -1.68
N TYR A 107 3.59 -12.09 -0.63
CA TYR A 107 4.83 -11.32 -0.73
C TYR A 107 5.89 -11.99 -1.62
N ASP A 108 6.01 -13.32 -1.60
CA ASP A 108 6.92 -14.08 -2.45
C ASP A 108 6.65 -13.81 -3.94
N LYS A 109 5.37 -13.79 -4.35
CA LYS A 109 4.97 -13.46 -5.72
C LYS A 109 5.09 -11.97 -6.03
N PHE A 110 4.80 -11.11 -5.07
CA PHE A 110 5.01 -9.67 -5.23
C PHE A 110 6.50 -9.34 -5.48
N ALA A 111 7.42 -9.97 -4.75
CA ALA A 111 8.85 -9.74 -4.86
C ALA A 111 9.46 -10.19 -6.21
N GLU A 112 8.78 -11.07 -6.96
CA GLU A 112 9.18 -11.46 -8.31
C GLU A 112 8.93 -10.35 -9.35
N ILE A 113 8.07 -9.36 -9.04
CA ILE A 113 7.64 -8.33 -9.98
C ILE A 113 8.71 -7.25 -10.10
N ARG A 114 9.37 -7.20 -11.26
CA ARG A 114 10.38 -6.18 -11.57
C ARG A 114 9.73 -4.90 -12.11
N VAL A 115 10.15 -3.78 -11.52
CA VAL A 115 9.78 -2.42 -11.95
C VAL A 115 11.02 -1.65 -12.37
N ARG A 116 10.85 -0.67 -13.27
CA ARG A 116 11.91 0.28 -13.61
C ARG A 116 11.67 1.54 -12.80
N ILE A 117 12.72 2.02 -12.15
CA ILE A 117 12.72 3.29 -11.43
C ILE A 117 13.76 4.23 -12.06
N PRO A 118 13.56 5.55 -12.02
CA PRO A 118 14.58 6.50 -12.42
C PRO A 118 15.88 6.25 -11.66
N ARG A 119 17.04 6.46 -12.27
CA ARG A 119 18.33 6.22 -11.59
C ARG A 119 18.72 7.35 -10.65
N LYS A 120 18.27 8.57 -10.93
CA LYS A 120 18.69 9.75 -10.17
C LYS A 120 17.70 9.99 -9.04
N SER A 121 18.22 10.10 -7.82
CA SER A 121 17.41 10.34 -6.62
C SER A 121 16.60 11.64 -6.70
N ASN A 122 17.18 12.70 -7.27
CA ASN A 122 16.47 13.97 -7.45
C ASN A 122 15.22 13.86 -8.34
N GLU A 123 15.25 13.02 -9.37
CA GLU A 123 14.11 12.76 -10.23
C GLU A 123 13.01 11.98 -9.49
N GLN A 124 13.40 10.99 -8.68
CA GLN A 124 12.47 10.21 -7.86
C GLN A 124 11.75 11.11 -6.84
N SER A 125 12.49 11.99 -6.15
CA SER A 125 11.94 12.97 -5.21
C SER A 125 11.01 13.96 -5.89
N ALA A 126 11.44 14.57 -7.01
CA ALA A 126 10.64 15.53 -7.74
C ALA A 126 9.31 14.92 -8.24
N ILE A 127 9.33 13.68 -8.72
CA ILE A 127 8.10 12.98 -9.11
C ILE A 127 7.17 12.80 -7.91
N GLY A 128 7.70 12.36 -6.76
CA GLY A 128 6.93 12.21 -5.53
C GLY A 128 6.26 13.51 -5.09
N GLU A 129 7.03 14.60 -5.05
CA GLU A 129 6.57 15.94 -4.63
C GLU A 129 5.47 16.51 -5.56
N VAL A 130 5.61 16.32 -6.88
CA VAL A 130 4.58 16.75 -7.85
C VAL A 130 3.26 16.04 -7.58
N PHE A 131 3.29 14.72 -7.40
CA PHE A 131 2.07 13.94 -7.12
C PHE A 131 1.46 14.30 -5.77
N ASP A 132 2.28 14.57 -4.75
CA ASP A 132 1.79 15.02 -3.44
C ASP A 132 1.12 16.40 -3.53
N SER A 133 1.67 17.30 -4.33
CA SER A 133 1.08 18.62 -4.59
C SER A 133 -0.28 18.51 -5.30
N VAL A 134 -0.40 17.61 -6.28
CA VAL A 134 -1.66 17.36 -6.99
C VAL A 134 -2.72 16.78 -6.07
N ASP A 135 -2.36 15.80 -5.23
CA ASP A 135 -3.31 15.21 -4.27
C ASP A 135 -3.80 16.26 -3.26
N HIS A 136 -2.91 17.11 -2.75
CA HIS A 136 -3.28 18.18 -1.84
C HIS A 136 -4.30 19.15 -2.48
N LEU A 137 -4.09 19.52 -3.75
CA LEU A 137 -5.03 20.36 -4.48
C LEU A 137 -6.39 19.68 -4.68
N ILE A 138 -6.41 18.37 -4.98
CA ILE A 138 -7.67 17.62 -5.12
C ILE A 138 -8.43 17.63 -3.79
N THR A 139 -7.76 17.37 -2.66
CA THR A 139 -8.38 17.37 -1.33
C THR A 139 -8.94 18.74 -0.94
N LEU A 140 -8.29 19.85 -1.33
CA LEU A 140 -8.79 21.20 -1.05
C LEU A 140 -10.12 21.53 -1.76
N HIS A 141 -10.43 20.81 -2.84
CA HIS A 141 -11.61 21.02 -3.67
C HIS A 141 -12.69 19.93 -3.49
N GLN A 142 -12.57 19.07 -2.48
CA GLN A 142 -13.57 18.09 -2.05
C GLN A 142 -14.25 18.55 -0.77
#